data_AF-A0A0Q7I5V9-F1
#
_entry.id   AF-A0A0Q7I5V9-F1
#
_cell.length_a   1.000
_cell.length_b   1.000
_cell.length_c   1.000
_cell.angle_alpha   90.00
_cell.angle_beta   90.00
_cell.angle_gamma   90.00
#
_symmetry.space_group_name_H-M   'P 1'
#
loop_
_entity.id
_entity.type
_entity.pdbx_description
1 polymer ?
#
loop_
_entity_poly.entity_id
_entity_poly.type
_entity_poly.pdbx_seq_one_letter_code
_entity_poly.pdbx_strand_id
1 'polypeptide(L)'
;MGQLVRNGLAGVKGGRAWEALVGYSISDLMAHLERQFLPGMSWANIGDWHVDHILPRAMFTYSSEQDPDFRACWALTNLRPLWSEANLEKGAKRVFLL
;
A
#
# COMPACT_ATOMS: atom_id res chain seq x y z
N MET A 1 -8.65 -5.42 6.43
CA MET A 1 -7.29 -4.91 6.16
C MET A 1 -6.35 -5.90 5.49
N GLY A 2 -6.01 -7.04 6.10
CA GLY A 2 -5.13 -8.04 5.47
C GLY A 2 -5.62 -8.57 4.11
N GLN A 3 -6.93 -8.48 3.81
CA GLN A 3 -7.51 -8.87 2.52
C GLN A 3 -7.05 -7.99 1.35
N LEU A 4 -6.87 -6.68 1.56
CA LEU A 4 -6.48 -5.73 0.51
C LEU A 4 -5.04 -5.98 0.05
N VAL A 5 -4.14 -6.19 1.01
CA VAL A 5 -2.75 -6.56 0.73
C VAL A 5 -2.65 -7.98 0.16
N ARG A 6 -3.45 -8.93 0.68
CA ARG A 6 -3.51 -10.31 0.19
C ARG A 6 -3.89 -10.39 -1.29
N ASN A 7 -4.88 -9.62 -1.74
CA ASN A 7 -5.31 -9.61 -3.13
C ASN A 7 -4.25 -8.97 -4.05
N GLY A 8 -3.53 -7.95 -3.57
CA GLY A 8 -2.44 -7.32 -4.32
C GLY A 8 -1.19 -8.19 -4.51
N LEU A 9 -0.99 -9.18 -3.64
CA LEU A 9 0.19 -10.07 -3.64
C LEU A 9 -0.11 -11.52 -4.08
N ALA A 10 -1.34 -11.80 -4.50
CA ALA A 10 -1.81 -13.18 -4.74
C ALA A 10 -0.94 -13.96 -5.75
N GLY A 11 -0.44 -13.32 -6.81
CA GLY A 11 0.44 -13.95 -7.81
C GLY A 11 1.89 -14.17 -7.37
N VAL A 12 2.37 -13.45 -6.34
CA VAL A 12 3.77 -13.50 -5.86
C VAL A 12 3.91 -14.40 -4.61
N LYS A 13 2.78 -14.72 -3.97
CA LYS A 13 2.74 -15.35 -2.65
C LYS A 13 3.34 -16.76 -2.62
N GLY A 14 3.08 -17.58 -3.65
CA GLY A 14 3.54 -18.97 -3.70
C GLY A 14 3.21 -19.79 -2.43
N GLY A 15 2.11 -19.46 -1.73
CA GLY A 15 1.71 -20.07 -0.45
C GLY A 15 2.24 -19.42 0.84
N ARG A 16 3.23 -18.51 0.78
CA ARG A 16 3.86 -17.88 1.97
C ARG A 16 3.02 -16.78 2.60
N ALA A 17 3.14 -16.51 3.90
CA ALA A 17 2.49 -15.32 4.48
C ALA A 17 2.97 -14.03 3.80
N TRP A 18 2.09 -13.05 3.60
CA TRP A 18 2.44 -11.81 2.88
C TRP A 18 3.46 -10.96 3.65
N GLU A 19 3.42 -11.00 4.98
CA GLU A 19 4.38 -10.34 5.88
C GLU A 19 5.81 -10.82 5.61
N ALA A 20 5.99 -12.10 5.28
CA ALA A 20 7.28 -12.65 4.91
C ALA A 20 7.81 -12.13 3.56
N LEU A 21 6.94 -11.60 2.68
CA LEU A 21 7.33 -11.04 1.39
C LEU A 21 7.77 -9.58 1.53
N VAL A 22 7.12 -8.83 2.41
CA VAL A 22 7.32 -7.37 2.53
C VAL A 22 8.25 -6.97 3.69
N GLY A 23 8.49 -7.88 4.64
CA GLY A 23 9.45 -7.67 5.74
C GLY A 23 8.92 -6.82 6.90
N TYR A 24 7.61 -6.64 7.02
CA TYR A 24 6.97 -5.95 8.14
C TYR A 24 5.65 -6.64 8.53
N SER A 25 5.21 -6.45 9.77
CA SER A 25 3.97 -7.03 10.28
C SER A 25 2.73 -6.21 9.91
N ILE A 26 1.54 -6.79 10.04
CA ILE A 26 0.28 -6.02 9.93
C ILE A 26 0.25 -4.84 10.93
N SER A 27 0.80 -5.00 12.13
CA SER A 27 0.84 -3.96 13.15
C SER A 27 1.72 -2.78 12.74
N ASP A 28 2.86 -3.05 12.11
CA ASP A 28 3.74 -2.00 11.58
C ASP A 28 3.05 -1.20 10.47
N LEU A 29 2.34 -1.88 9.57
CA LEU A 29 1.55 -1.24 8.53
C LEU A 29 0.45 -0.37 9.13
N MET A 30 -0.28 -0.88 10.11
CA MET A 30 -1.34 -0.11 10.78
C MET A 30 -0.77 1.13 11.47
N ALA A 31 0.26 0.97 12.30
CA ALA A 31 0.92 2.09 12.97
C ALA A 31 1.45 3.12 11.96
N HIS A 32 1.98 2.68 10.82
CA HIS A 32 2.46 3.57 9.77
C HIS A 32 1.35 4.36 9.07
N LEU A 33 0.22 3.71 8.77
CA LEU A 33 -0.92 4.38 8.14
C LEU A 33 -1.61 5.35 9.10
N GLU A 34 -1.80 4.94 10.36
CA GLU A 34 -2.48 5.76 11.37
C GLU A 34 -1.74 7.06 11.68
N ARG A 35 -0.40 7.04 11.68
CA ARG A 35 0.43 8.25 11.79
C ARG A 35 0.22 9.27 10.66
N GLN A 36 -0.38 8.86 9.56
CA GLN A 36 -0.62 9.69 8.36
C GLN A 36 -2.10 10.02 8.16
N PHE A 37 -2.98 9.67 9.11
CA PHE A 37 -4.41 9.95 9.00
C PHE A 37 -4.68 11.46 8.87
N LEU A 38 -5.49 11.80 7.86
CA LEU A 38 -6.02 13.14 7.66
C LEU A 38 -7.23 13.35 8.58
N PRO A 39 -7.64 14.61 8.83
CA PRO A 39 -8.84 14.90 9.61
C PRO A 39 -10.05 14.09 9.10
N GLY A 40 -10.71 13.37 10.02
CA GLY A 40 -11.85 12.51 9.72
C GLY A 40 -11.51 11.06 9.39
N MET A 41 -10.24 10.71 9.16
CA MET A 41 -9.84 9.31 8.96
C MET A 41 -9.78 8.55 10.29
N SER A 42 -10.25 7.31 10.26
CA SER A 42 -10.14 6.37 11.36
C SER A 42 -10.13 4.94 10.84
N TRP A 43 -9.83 3.98 11.72
CA TRP A 43 -9.99 2.57 11.38
C TRP A 43 -11.46 2.15 11.18
N ALA A 44 -12.40 2.91 11.75
CA ALA A 44 -13.84 2.61 11.67
C ALA A 44 -14.45 2.93 10.31
N ASN A 45 -13.90 3.90 9.58
CA ASN A 45 -14.35 4.29 8.24
C ASN A 45 -13.38 3.82 7.13
N ILE A 46 -12.74 2.68 7.36
CA ILE A 46 -11.96 2.05 6.33
C ILE A 46 -12.86 1.62 5.15
N GLY A 47 -12.49 2.02 3.94
CA GLY A 47 -13.36 1.95 2.75
C GLY A 47 -13.72 3.34 2.21
N ASP A 48 -13.93 4.31 3.11
CA ASP A 48 -14.03 5.72 2.72
C ASP A 48 -12.65 6.27 2.36
N TRP A 49 -11.59 5.69 2.96
CA TRP A 49 -10.21 5.83 2.54
C TRP A 49 -9.58 4.47 2.20
N HIS A 50 -8.56 4.53 1.35
CA HIS A 50 -7.83 3.38 0.83
C HIS A 50 -6.33 3.47 1.16
N VAL A 51 -5.65 2.32 1.11
CA VAL A 51 -4.18 2.28 1.10
C VAL A 51 -3.70 2.62 -0.31
N ASP A 52 -3.12 3.81 -0.46
CA ASP A 52 -2.55 4.31 -1.71
C ASP A 52 -1.06 3.98 -1.78
N HIS A 53 -0.60 3.68 -2.99
CA HIS A 53 0.82 3.63 -3.32
C HIS A 53 1.23 5.03 -3.82
N ILE A 54 2.07 5.73 -3.06
CA ILE A 54 2.52 7.10 -3.36
C ILE A 54 3.09 7.16 -4.78
N LEU A 55 4.06 6.28 -5.06
CA LEU A 55 4.43 5.89 -6.41
C LEU A 55 3.49 4.77 -6.86
N PRO A 56 2.68 4.98 -7.92
CA PRO A 56 1.74 3.99 -8.39
C PRO A 56 2.44 2.68 -8.76
N ARG A 57 1.77 1.55 -8.49
CA ARG A 57 2.26 0.20 -8.87
C ARG A 57 2.67 0.09 -10.34
N ALA A 58 1.98 0.81 -11.23
CA ALA A 58 2.27 0.83 -12.66
C ALA A 58 3.65 1.41 -13.03
N MET A 59 4.34 2.07 -12.08
CA MET A 59 5.71 2.57 -12.27
C MET A 59 6.79 1.55 -11.92
N PHE A 60 6.42 0.40 -11.36
CA PHE A 60 7.34 -0.65 -10.94
C PHE A 60 7.20 -1.86 -11.84
N THR A 61 8.32 -2.50 -12.16
CA THR A 61 8.33 -3.76 -12.92
C THR A 61 9.04 -4.82 -12.09
N TYR A 62 8.30 -5.83 -11.66
CA TYR A 62 8.83 -6.93 -10.89
C TYR A 62 8.11 -8.24 -11.21
N SER A 63 8.83 -9.34 -11.05
CA SER A 63 8.37 -10.72 -11.27
C SER A 63 8.52 -11.59 -10.02
N SER A 64 9.30 -11.15 -9.02
CA SER A 64 9.48 -11.81 -7.73
C SER A 64 9.52 -10.80 -6.59
N GLU A 65 9.22 -11.26 -5.37
CA GLU A 65 9.42 -10.54 -4.12
C GLU A 65 10.89 -10.15 -3.85
N GLN A 66 11.83 -10.84 -4.50
CA GLN A 66 13.26 -10.54 -4.38
C GLN A 66 13.69 -9.35 -5.26
N ASP A 67 12.80 -8.86 -6.14
CA ASP A 67 13.11 -7.73 -6.98
C ASP A 67 13.15 -6.42 -6.16
N PRO A 68 14.14 -5.54 -6.42
CA PRO A 68 14.20 -4.22 -5.77
C PRO A 68 12.92 -3.40 -5.99
N ASP A 69 12.33 -3.48 -7.18
CA ASP A 69 11.08 -2.81 -7.54
C ASP A 69 9.89 -3.30 -6.72
N PHE A 70 9.83 -4.60 -6.41
CA PHE A 70 8.81 -5.14 -5.52
C PHE A 70 8.96 -4.54 -4.12
N ARG A 71 10.18 -4.57 -3.57
CA ARG A 71 10.45 -4.03 -2.24
C ARG A 71 10.15 -2.53 -2.16
N ALA A 72 10.52 -1.76 -3.19
CA ALA A 72 10.23 -0.34 -3.26
C ALA A 72 8.73 -0.06 -3.38
N CYS A 73 8.02 -0.81 -4.22
CA CYS A 73 6.58 -0.69 -4.40
C CYS A 73 5.80 -0.92 -3.09
N TRP A 74 6.18 -1.96 -2.35
CA TRP A 74 5.49 -2.40 -1.13
C TRP A 74 6.11 -1.86 0.17
N ALA A 75 7.15 -1.04 0.10
CA ALA A 75 7.75 -0.44 1.28
C ALA A 75 6.72 0.44 2.03
N LEU A 76 6.76 0.44 3.37
CA LEU A 76 5.93 1.34 4.17
C LEU A 76 6.06 2.80 3.72
N THR A 77 7.27 3.26 3.41
CA THR A 77 7.52 4.61 2.92
C THR A 77 6.82 4.96 1.60
N ASN A 78 6.37 3.96 0.83
CA ASN A 78 5.57 4.14 -0.37
C ASN A 78 4.06 3.95 -0.14
N LEU A 79 3.63 3.59 1.07
CA LEU A 79 2.23 3.37 1.42
C LEU A 79 1.70 4.49 2.32
N ARG A 80 0.51 4.99 2.00
CA ARG A 80 -0.19 6.01 2.78
C ARG A 80 -1.70 5.79 2.80
N PRO A 81 -2.42 6.31 3.80
CA PRO A 81 -3.86 6.45 3.71
C PRO A 81 -4.20 7.58 2.72
N LEU A 82 -5.23 7.39 1.90
CA LEU A 82 -5.76 8.42 1.02
C LEU A 82 -7.27 8.23 0.89
N TRP A 83 -8.04 9.33 0.96
CA TRP A 83 -9.48 9.28 0.72
C TRP A 83 -9.78 8.62 -0.62
N SER A 84 -10.80 7.76 -0.66
CA SER A 84 -11.10 6.92 -1.81
C SER A 84 -11.34 7.75 -3.06
N GLU A 85 -12.04 8.88 -2.94
CA GLU A 85 -12.25 9.86 -4.02
C GLU A 85 -10.92 10.40 -4.56
N ALA A 86 -10.06 10.92 -3.69
CA ALA A 86 -8.75 11.44 -4.07
C ALA A 86 -7.84 10.34 -4.68
N ASN A 87 -7.96 9.10 -4.21
CA ASN A 87 -7.22 7.96 -4.78
C ASN A 87 -7.70 7.62 -6.19
N LEU A 88 -9.01 7.65 -6.43
CA LEU A 88 -9.60 7.43 -7.75
C LEU A 88 -9.22 8.55 -8.72
N GLU A 89 -9.25 9.81 -8.28
CA GLU A 89 -8.83 10.97 -9.08
C GLU A 89 -7.34 10.93 -9.43
N LYS A 90 -6.48 10.53 -8.47
CA LYS A 90 -5.04 10.34 -8.69
C LYS A 90 -4.76 9.31 -9.77
N GLY A 91 -5.44 8.17 -9.74
CA GLY A 91 -5.20 7.05 -10.64
C GLY A 91 -3.74 6.60 -10.65
N ALA A 92 -3.18 6.32 -11.83
CA ALA A 92 -1.78 5.90 -12.00
C ALA A 92 -0.78 7.07 -12.13
N LYS A 93 -1.15 8.28 -11.68
CA LYS A 93 -0.28 9.47 -11.79
C LYS A 93 0.60 9.62 -10.55
N ARG A 94 1.84 10.03 -10.76
CA ARG A 94 2.70 10.54 -9.70
C ARG A 94 2.33 11.99 -9.43
N VAL A 95 1.85 12.26 -8.22
CA VAL A 95 1.56 13.61 -7.76
C VAL A 95 2.86 14.17 -7.20
N PHE A 96 3.49 15.10 -7.92
CA PHE A 96 4.58 15.89 -7.36
C PHE A 96 3.96 16.91 -6.41
N LEU A 97 4.35 16.87 -5.13
CA LEU A 97 4.18 18.03 -4.25
C LEU A 97 5.19 19.06 -4.75
N LEU A 98 4.71 20.13 -5.40
CA LEU A 98 5.46 21.37 -5.61
C LEU A 98 5.23 22.28 -4.41
#